data_AF-A0A165NWH3-F1
#
_entry.id   AF-A0A165NWH3-F1
#
_cell.length_a   1.000
_cell.length_b   1.000
_cell.length_c   1.000
_cell.angle_alpha   90.00
_cell.angle_beta   90.00
_cell.angle_gamma   90.00
#
_symmetry.space_group_name_H-M   'P 1'
#
loop_
_entity.id
_entity.type
_entity.pdbx_description
1 polymer ?
#
loop_
_entity_poly.entity_id
_entity_poly.type
_entity_poly.pdbx_seq_one_letter_code
_entity_poly.pdbx_strand_id
1 'polypeptide(L)'
;MENILIINERGPFREGLRNLMELKFGRLFSVIGFDARKLKKQDKTPRLIIVEQIENASTENYLKKMKRQGAKVILLISHEEGLKEYMNFEIFSGFLLKNMKTNDMLQVIEEILDDGEVYVHPEIGSFFLKKLLKTEN
;
A
#
# COMPACT_ATOMS: atom_id res chain seq x y z
N MET A 1 16.30 -8.62 -10.67
CA MET A 1 15.70 -7.33 -10.28
C MET A 1 14.34 -7.64 -9.66
N GLU A 2 14.10 -7.13 -8.46
CA GLU A 2 12.83 -7.27 -7.75
C GLU A 2 11.82 -6.23 -8.23
N ASN A 3 10.54 -6.41 -7.89
CA ASN A 3 9.46 -5.56 -8.41
C ASN A 3 8.78 -4.75 -7.29
N ILE A 4 8.40 -3.51 -7.60
CA ILE A 4 7.39 -2.72 -6.89
C ILE A 4 6.12 -2.72 -7.72
N LEU A 5 5.00 -3.14 -7.14
CA LEU A 5 3.70 -3.13 -7.80
C LEU A 5 2.84 -1.98 -7.30
N ILE A 6 2.20 -1.27 -8.23
CA ILE A 6 1.20 -0.25 -7.91
C ILE A 6 -0.14 -0.72 -8.44
N ILE A 7 -1.06 -1.05 -7.53
CA ILE A 7 -2.41 -1.52 -7.85
C ILE A 7 -3.38 -0.36 -7.62
N ASN A 8 -3.88 0.22 -8.70
CA ASN A 8 -4.71 1.41 -8.66
C ASN A 8 -5.63 1.47 -9.88
N GLU A 9 -6.91 1.82 -9.70
CA GLU A 9 -7.86 1.94 -10.82
C GLU A 9 -7.71 3.24 -11.62
N ARG A 10 -7.26 4.32 -10.97
CA ARG A 10 -7.19 5.66 -11.57
C ARG A 10 -5.90 5.84 -12.36
N GLY A 11 -6.00 5.75 -13.68
CA GLY A 11 -4.88 5.85 -14.62
C GLY A 11 -3.89 7.00 -14.33
N PRO A 12 -4.33 8.28 -14.29
CA PRO A 12 -3.42 9.40 -14.09
C PRO A 12 -2.65 9.36 -12.77
N PHE A 13 -3.32 9.00 -11.67
CA PHE A 13 -2.66 8.88 -10.36
C PHE A 13 -1.67 7.72 -10.35
N ARG A 14 -2.04 6.57 -10.92
CA ARG A 14 -1.18 5.40 -11.05
C ARG A 14 0.10 5.73 -11.81
N GLU A 15 0.00 6.44 -12.94
CA GLU A 15 1.16 6.83 -13.73
C GLU A 15 2.05 7.84 -13.00
N GLY A 16 1.45 8.84 -12.34
CA GLY A 16 2.21 9.80 -11.53
C GLY A 16 2.97 9.14 -10.40
N LEU A 17 2.33 8.21 -9.68
CA LEU A 17 2.98 7.44 -8.61
C LEU A 17 4.05 6.50 -9.18
N ARG A 18 3.80 5.84 -10.32
CA ARG A 18 4.80 4.98 -10.96
C ARG A 18 6.06 5.77 -11.29
N ASN A 19 5.92 6.90 -11.97
CA ASN A 19 7.05 7.75 -12.35
C ASN A 19 7.84 8.22 -11.12
N LEU A 20 7.14 8.60 -10.05
CA LEU A 20 7.79 8.98 -8.79
C LEU A 20 8.60 7.84 -8.18
N MET A 21 8.02 6.64 -8.14
CA MET A 21 8.68 5.44 -7.64
C MET A 21 9.88 5.03 -8.51
N GLU A 22 9.77 5.16 -9.84
CA GLU A 22 10.88 4.91 -10.76
C GLU A 22 12.05 5.88 -10.53
N LEU A 23 11.76 7.16 -10.28
CA LEU A 23 12.80 8.15 -9.99
C LEU A 23 13.58 7.84 -8.71
N LYS A 24 12.88 7.45 -7.63
CA LYS A 24 13.52 7.17 -6.33
C LYS A 24 14.13 5.77 -6.27
N PHE A 25 13.44 4.77 -6.81
CA PHE A 25 13.72 3.35 -6.57
C PHE A 25 14.07 2.54 -7.84
N GLY A 26 13.99 3.12 -9.03
CA GLY A 26 14.14 2.43 -10.32
C GLY A 26 15.52 1.83 -10.60
N ARG A 27 16.54 2.23 -9.83
CA ARG A 27 17.88 1.59 -9.88
C ARG A 27 17.90 0.21 -9.21
N LEU A 28 17.00 -0.03 -8.26
CA LEU A 28 16.94 -1.25 -7.46
C LEU A 28 15.77 -2.14 -7.86
N PHE A 29 14.66 -1.53 -8.27
CA PHE A 29 13.40 -2.22 -8.50
C PHE A 29 12.77 -1.87 -9.86
N SER A 30 12.10 -2.85 -10.46
CA SER A 30 11.18 -2.59 -11.57
C SER A 30 9.85 -2.11 -11.02
N VAL A 31 9.36 -0.95 -11.45
CA VAL A 31 8.07 -0.43 -10.99
C VAL A 31 7.00 -0.73 -12.02
N ILE A 32 5.94 -1.43 -11.61
CA ILE A 32 4.90 -1.92 -12.51
C ILE A 32 3.53 -1.46 -12.01
N GLY A 33 2.79 -0.75 -12.87
CA GLY A 33 1.42 -0.32 -12.60
C GLY A 33 0.39 -1.34 -13.11
N PHE A 34 -0.57 -1.71 -12.26
CA PHE A 34 -1.70 -2.55 -12.60
C PHE A 34 -3.03 -1.84 -12.28
N ASP A 35 -3.98 -2.03 -13.18
CA ASP A 35 -5.41 -1.88 -12.91
C ASP A 35 -5.86 -3.06 -12.04
N ALA A 36 -6.52 -2.82 -10.92
CA ALA A 36 -6.84 -3.84 -9.92
C ALA A 36 -7.82 -4.88 -10.48
N ARG A 37 -8.73 -4.48 -11.38
CA ARG A 37 -9.63 -5.40 -12.10
C ARG A 37 -8.89 -6.31 -13.08
N LYS A 38 -7.67 -5.93 -13.50
CA LYS A 38 -6.84 -6.69 -14.45
C LYS A 38 -5.68 -7.42 -13.78
N LEU A 39 -5.69 -7.55 -12.45
CA LEU A 39 -4.61 -8.19 -11.71
C LEU A 39 -4.47 -9.67 -12.12
N LYS A 40 -3.45 -9.94 -12.95
CA LYS A 40 -3.06 -11.31 -13.31
C LYS A 40 -2.14 -11.89 -12.24
N LYS A 41 -2.22 -13.20 -12.03
CA LYS A 41 -1.26 -13.93 -11.18
C LYS A 41 0.15 -13.59 -11.65
N GLN A 42 0.97 -13.08 -10.74
CA GLN A 42 2.38 -12.83 -10.96
C GLN A 42 3.18 -14.08 -10.59
N ASP A 43 4.19 -14.42 -11.38
CA ASP A 43 5.05 -15.58 -11.15
C ASP A 43 6.10 -15.32 -10.05
N LYS A 44 6.41 -14.05 -9.79
CA LYS A 44 7.39 -13.61 -8.80
C LYS A 44 6.74 -12.77 -7.71
N THR A 45 7.13 -13.02 -6.48
CA THR A 45 6.74 -12.19 -5.34
C THR A 45 7.38 -10.81 -5.48
N PRO A 46 6.59 -9.73 -5.47
CA PRO A 46 7.14 -8.37 -5.49
C PRO A 46 7.72 -8.03 -4.12
N ARG A 47 8.71 -7.12 -4.10
CA ARG A 47 9.27 -6.61 -2.85
C ARG A 47 8.25 -5.74 -2.11
N LEU A 48 7.51 -4.94 -2.87
CA LEU A 48 6.49 -4.01 -2.37
C LEU A 48 5.25 -4.02 -3.25
N ILE A 49 4.09 -3.90 -2.62
CA ILE A 49 2.82 -3.64 -3.28
C ILE A 49 2.21 -2.38 -2.66
N ILE A 50 1.89 -1.38 -3.47
CA ILE A 50 1.13 -0.21 -3.07
C ILE A 50 -0.27 -0.38 -3.66
N VAL A 51 -1.30 -0.35 -2.83
CA VAL A 51 -2.70 -0.50 -3.22
C VAL A 51 -3.53 0.67 -2.70
N GLU A 52 -4.41 1.24 -3.53
CA GLU A 52 -5.34 2.27 -3.04
C GLU A 52 -6.56 1.66 -2.36
N GLN A 53 -7.12 0.61 -2.96
CA GLN A 53 -8.33 -0.03 -2.45
C GLN A 53 -8.38 -1.52 -2.78
N ILE A 54 -9.01 -2.29 -1.89
CA ILE A 54 -9.28 -3.72 -2.09
C ILE A 54 -10.73 -3.86 -2.54
N GLU A 55 -10.95 -3.84 -3.85
CA GLU A 55 -12.31 -3.85 -4.41
C GLU A 55 -12.98 -5.23 -4.39
N ASN A 56 -12.20 -6.30 -4.29
CA ASN A 56 -12.70 -7.65 -4.44
C ASN A 56 -11.84 -8.68 -3.68
N ALA A 57 -12.46 -9.81 -3.37
CA ALA A 57 -11.81 -10.92 -2.67
C ALA A 57 -10.60 -11.50 -3.43
N SER A 58 -10.56 -11.39 -4.76
CA SER A 58 -9.41 -11.83 -5.56
C SER A 58 -8.17 -10.99 -5.24
N THR A 59 -8.33 -9.67 -5.19
CA THR A 59 -7.27 -8.72 -4.81
C THR A 59 -6.82 -8.98 -3.38
N GLU A 60 -7.75 -9.12 -2.44
CA GLU A 60 -7.43 -9.42 -1.06
C GLU A 60 -6.63 -10.73 -0.91
N ASN A 61 -7.07 -11.80 -1.58
CA ASN A 61 -6.39 -13.09 -1.55
C ASN A 61 -5.00 -13.02 -2.19
N TYR A 62 -4.84 -12.23 -3.25
CA TYR A 62 -3.53 -11.97 -3.85
C TYR A 62 -2.60 -11.27 -2.86
N LEU A 63 -3.06 -10.20 -2.20
CA LEU A 63 -2.27 -9.45 -1.22
C LEU A 63 -1.87 -10.35 -0.04
N LYS A 64 -2.80 -11.13 0.52
CA LYS A 64 -2.52 -12.13 1.58
C LYS A 64 -1.48 -13.16 1.14
N LYS A 65 -1.56 -13.64 -0.10
CA LYS A 65 -0.56 -14.58 -0.65
C LYS A 65 0.81 -13.92 -0.74
N MET A 66 0.90 -12.73 -1.33
CA MET A 66 2.17 -12.04 -1.51
C MET A 66 2.82 -11.66 -0.17
N LYS A 67 2.03 -11.19 0.80
CA LYS A 67 2.49 -10.89 2.17
C LYS A 67 3.10 -12.11 2.84
N ARG A 68 2.47 -13.27 2.75
CA ARG A 68 3.01 -14.55 3.26
C ARG A 68 4.31 -14.98 2.56
N GLN A 69 4.54 -14.51 1.34
CA GLN A 69 5.77 -14.75 0.59
C GLN A 69 6.85 -13.68 0.84
N GLY A 70 6.61 -12.73 1.75
CA GLY A 70 7.59 -11.71 2.15
C GLY A 70 7.39 -10.33 1.51
N ALA A 71 6.36 -10.15 0.67
CA ALA A 71 6.05 -8.82 0.12
C ALA A 71 5.63 -7.86 1.24
N LYS A 72 6.11 -6.62 1.18
CA LYS A 72 5.54 -5.52 1.96
C LYS A 72 4.30 -5.01 1.23
N VAL A 73 3.26 -4.65 1.96
CA VAL A 73 1.99 -4.16 1.38
C VAL A 73 1.63 -2.82 2.01
N ILE A 74 1.48 -1.79 1.20
CA ILE A 74 1.10 -0.45 1.64
C ILE A 74 -0.31 -0.15 1.15
N LEU A 75 -1.16 0.29 2.06
CA LEU A 75 -2.44 0.91 1.75
C LEU A 75 -2.25 2.42 1.60
N LEU A 76 -2.61 2.97 0.44
CA LEU A 76 -2.47 4.39 0.12
C LEU A 76 -3.84 5.01 -0.22
N ILE A 77 -4.47 5.63 0.77
CA ILE A 77 -5.87 6.11 0.69
C ILE A 77 -5.94 7.64 0.70
N SER A 78 -7.06 8.19 0.24
CA SER A 78 -7.24 9.65 0.22
C SER A 78 -7.57 10.22 1.60
N HIS A 79 -8.37 9.49 2.38
CA HIS A 79 -8.90 9.91 3.68
C HIS A 79 -9.05 8.70 4.61
N GLU A 80 -9.01 8.91 5.92
CA GLU A 80 -9.11 7.87 6.94
C GLU A 80 -10.45 7.11 6.90
N GLU A 81 -11.54 7.72 6.44
CA GLU A 81 -12.83 7.05 6.33
C GLU A 81 -12.81 5.88 5.34
N GLY A 82 -11.88 5.92 4.37
CA GLY A 82 -11.64 4.80 3.45
C GLY A 82 -11.21 3.52 4.15
N LEU A 83 -10.79 3.59 5.43
CA LEU A 83 -10.40 2.42 6.23
C LEU A 83 -11.59 1.60 6.72
N LYS A 84 -12.81 2.14 6.69
CA LYS A 84 -14.01 1.44 7.22
C LYS A 84 -14.28 0.11 6.52
N GLU A 85 -13.74 -0.09 5.32
CA GLU A 85 -13.96 -1.27 4.48
C GLU A 85 -12.92 -2.37 4.69
N TYR A 86 -11.82 -2.12 5.41
CA TYR A 86 -10.74 -3.08 5.56
C TYR A 86 -10.78 -3.76 6.94
N MET A 87 -11.20 -5.03 6.97
CA MET A 87 -11.27 -5.83 8.20
C MET A 87 -9.97 -6.59 8.54
N ASN A 88 -8.93 -6.49 7.71
CA ASN A 88 -7.74 -7.34 7.84
C ASN A 88 -6.43 -6.53 7.81
N PHE A 89 -6.18 -5.80 8.90
CA PHE A 89 -5.03 -4.92 9.06
C PHE A 89 -3.68 -5.66 8.98
N GLU A 90 -3.66 -6.95 9.30
CA GLU A 90 -2.46 -7.80 9.31
C GLU A 90 -1.78 -7.95 7.94
N ILE A 91 -2.50 -7.66 6.86
CA ILE A 91 -1.96 -7.71 5.49
C ILE A 91 -0.94 -6.58 5.28
N PHE A 92 -1.15 -5.43 5.92
CA PHE A 92 -0.45 -4.20 5.59
C PHE A 92 0.80 -4.00 6.45
N SER A 93 1.83 -3.47 5.80
CA SER A 93 3.09 -3.00 6.39
C SER A 93 3.14 -1.47 6.44
N GLY A 94 2.16 -0.79 5.83
CA GLY A 94 2.04 0.67 5.87
C GLY A 94 0.62 1.13 5.59
N PHE A 95 0.17 2.12 6.35
CA PHE A 95 -1.08 2.85 6.13
C PHE A 95 -0.75 4.32 5.89
N LEU A 96 -0.82 4.76 4.64
CA LEU A 96 -0.40 6.09 4.21
C LEU A 96 -1.59 6.87 3.62
N LEU A 97 -1.50 8.20 3.70
CA LEU A 97 -2.44 9.10 3.06
C LEU A 97 -1.84 9.74 1.81
N LYS A 98 -2.67 9.92 0.77
CA LYS A 98 -2.26 10.54 -0.51
C LYS A 98 -1.90 12.02 -0.39
N ASN A 99 -2.34 12.68 0.67
CA ASN A 99 -2.02 14.08 0.96
C ASN A 99 -0.68 14.24 1.70
N MET A 100 0.02 13.14 2.03
CA MET A 100 1.38 13.22 2.57
C MET A 100 2.29 13.99 1.62
N LYS A 101 3.24 14.75 2.19
CA LYS A 101 4.29 15.36 1.38
C LYS A 101 5.08 14.24 0.70
N THR A 102 5.42 14.46 -0.57
CA THR A 102 6.09 13.47 -1.42
C THR A 102 7.36 12.90 -0.79
N ASN A 103 8.20 13.76 -0.21
CA ASN A 103 9.45 13.32 0.42
C ASN A 103 9.19 12.43 1.64
N ASP A 104 8.24 12.82 2.50
CA ASP A 104 7.88 12.06 3.69
C ASP A 104 7.30 10.68 3.29
N MET A 105 6.45 10.64 2.26
CA MET A 105 5.93 9.37 1.71
C MET A 105 7.05 8.46 1.20
N LEU A 106 8.00 9.00 0.45
CA LEU A 106 9.11 8.20 -0.09
C LEU A 106 10.04 7.69 1.00
N GLN A 107 10.31 8.50 2.02
CA GLN A 107 11.10 8.09 3.18
C GLN A 107 10.42 6.96 3.94
N VAL A 108 9.12 7.08 4.24
CA VAL A 108 8.36 6.02 4.92
C VAL A 108 8.35 4.72 4.10
N ILE A 109 8.23 4.82 2.77
CA ILE A 109 8.30 3.63 1.91
C ILE A 109 9.68 2.96 1.98
N GLU A 110 10.76 3.74 2.02
CA GLU A 110 12.13 3.24 2.20
C GLU A 110 12.30 2.53 3.56
N GLU A 111 11.82 3.13 4.65
CA GLU A 111 11.83 2.53 5.99
C GLU A 111 11.03 1.21 6.04
N ILE A 112 9.86 1.14 5.40
CA ILE A 112 9.05 -0.09 5.31
C ILE A 112 9.78 -1.20 4.54
N LEU A 113 10.54 -0.82 3.50
CA LEU A 113 11.34 -1.75 2.72
C LEU A 113 12.48 -2.32 3.57
N ASP A 114 13.15 -1.50 4.37
CA ASP A 114 14.36 -1.87 5.09
C ASP A 114 14.08 -2.60 6.42
N ASP A 115 13.30 -1.99 7.31
CA ASP A 115 13.16 -2.44 8.70
C ASP A 115 11.97 -3.39 8.89
N GLY A 116 10.99 -3.29 7.99
CA GLY A 116 9.86 -4.20 7.92
C GLY A 116 8.81 -4.06 9.01
N GLU A 117 8.95 -3.07 9.89
CA GLU A 117 7.96 -2.56 10.82
C GLU A 117 6.69 -2.06 10.12
N VAL A 118 5.60 -1.95 10.87
CA VAL A 118 4.33 -1.43 10.35
C VAL A 118 4.29 0.08 10.58
N TYR A 119 4.21 0.85 9.49
CA TYR A 119 3.97 2.29 9.59
C TYR A 119 2.47 2.61 9.58
N VAL A 120 2.04 3.53 10.46
CA VAL A 120 0.67 4.06 10.47
C VAL A 120 0.73 5.58 10.44
N HIS A 121 0.13 6.20 9.43
CA HIS A 121 0.04 7.66 9.36
C HIS A 121 -0.68 8.21 10.61
N PRO A 122 -0.21 9.31 11.24
CA PRO A 122 -0.78 9.79 12.49
C PRO A 122 -2.29 10.07 12.46
N GLU A 123 -2.81 10.60 11.36
CA GLU A 123 -4.26 10.82 11.18
C GLU A 123 -5.05 9.52 11.18
N ILE A 124 -4.51 8.48 10.55
CA ILE A 124 -5.08 7.13 10.55
C ILE A 124 -5.03 6.52 11.96
N GLY A 125 -3.90 6.68 12.66
CA GLY A 125 -3.76 6.25 14.05
C GLY A 125 -4.79 6.92 14.97
N SER A 126 -4.97 8.23 14.84
CA SER A 126 -5.98 9.01 15.58
C SER A 126 -7.39 8.52 15.30
N PHE A 127 -7.70 8.19 14.04
CA PHE A 127 -8.98 7.60 13.65
C PHE A 127 -9.24 6.24 14.33
N PHE A 128 -8.25 5.35 14.36
CA PHE A 128 -8.37 4.06 15.04
C PHE A 128 -8.56 4.22 16.55
N LEU A 129 -7.78 5.09 17.20
CA LEU A 129 -7.90 5.36 18.63
C LEU A 129 -9.30 5.88 18.99
N LYS A 130 -9.84 6.84 18.22
CA LYS A 130 -11.20 7.35 18.42
C LYS A 130 -12.27 6.27 18.27
N LYS A 131 -12.08 5.30 17.37
CA LYS A 131 -13.01 4.17 17.22
C LYS A 131 -12.95 3.20 18.39
N LEU A 132 -11.76 2.86 18.86
CA LEU A 132 -11.57 1.98 20.02
C LEU A 132 -12.28 2.58 21.26
N LEU A 133 -12.03 3.84 21.56
CA LEU A 133 -12.62 4.54 22.71
C LEU A 133 -14.16 4.71 22.63
N LYS A 134 -14.74 4.68 21.42
CA LYS A 134 -16.20 4.72 21.23
C LYS A 134 -16.87 3.35 21.35
N THR A 135 -16.11 2.26 21.28
CA THR A 135 -16.63 0.90 21.37
C THR A 135 -16.66 0.42 22.83
N GLU A 136 -15.97 1.12 23.73
CA GLU A 136 -15.93 0.86 25.18
C GLU A 136 -17.01 1.60 25.99
N ASN A 137 -17.90 2.37 25.34
CA ASN A 137 -19.08 3.01 25.94
C ASN A 137 -20.37 2.47 25.31
#